data_AF-F3PWR2-F1
#
_entry.id   AF-F3PWR2-F1
#
_cell.length_a   1.000
_cell.length_b   1.000
_cell.length_c   1.000
_cell.angle_alpha   90.00
_cell.angle_beta   90.00
_cell.angle_gamma   90.00
#
_symmetry.space_group_name_H-M   'P 1'
#
loop_
_entity.id
_entity.type
_entity.pdbx_description
1 polymer ?
#
loop_
_entity_poly.entity_id
_entity_poly.type
_entity_poly.pdbx_seq_one_letter_code
_entity_poly.pdbx_strand_id
1 'polypeptide(L)'
;MMIMKQKYTKWIYFLAIATGLQWASCTGSDESLELLNGGTQSSSTDSRATEPVTAHVTLTDTDRLEAKLAEALGDAAPTVQKLTISGTFNAIDVEFLHTLTALQSLDMTGAVVKSHNEHSHYSFTCSYVNPDGYTVEVNVNNYLSEKTIGYQMFAGMTSLKEFKIPAAINSIEWHAFEGCTSLEAISLPSNIKSMNRPFAYSGLTTLTIEEGITSISNLGECHRLKTVNLPSTLKEIGPYAFENCPSLESITIPDGVVKIGSWAFGNTRLTSVRLPDALKEIGEYAFNGTLLAKIEIPASVTTLGNRVFANCKQLRTLTIPETVTQTEGSLFDYCSNLTGVFWNSEAEVGDPQGVNENCFLYLQTKNNSVPYWGPNWVNVIIDGVAKSIELKYDISSWRGSENIFACPQAFKAKSISVDIHFDTQWTYQNVSSGWRTLALPFTPTHISHAEKGRLAPFGSDIEGAKPFWLRRLTQEGFTDVTSIEPNTPYIIAMPYNPDIYIDEYNISGTVTFKATDAEIEATPQELLPDEGPDYYLQPTYRRVAANDEIYVLNRNWWAEGGQYEGSVFTNTASQDVYCFEAYVKPKPGTPTRSAYAIDTRSANTRSVSQKNTTGIPAIGDM
;
A
#
# COMPACT_ATOMS: atom_id res chain seq x y z
N MET A 1 -32.75 -14.93 43.29
CA MET A 1 -31.89 -16.13 43.13
C MET A 1 -32.24 -16.74 41.77
N MET A 2 -31.77 -16.15 40.67
CA MET A 2 -30.47 -16.36 40.01
C MET A 2 -30.58 -17.37 38.84
N ILE A 3 -30.82 -16.80 37.65
CA ILE A 3 -30.20 -17.06 36.32
C ILE A 3 -30.53 -18.37 35.56
N MET A 4 -30.76 -18.15 34.25
CA MET A 4 -30.34 -18.90 33.04
C MET A 4 -31.57 -19.19 32.14
N LYS A 5 -31.60 -19.01 30.81
CA LYS A 5 -30.67 -18.51 29.79
C LYS A 5 -31.52 -18.35 28.51
N GLN A 6 -31.45 -17.21 27.83
CA GLN A 6 -32.04 -17.01 26.49
C GLN A 6 -31.13 -17.67 25.43
N LYS A 7 -31.75 -18.39 24.48
CA LYS A 7 -31.07 -19.03 23.34
C LYS A 7 -31.05 -18.13 22.10
N TYR A 8 -29.88 -18.11 21.47
CA TYR A 8 -29.52 -17.80 20.08
C TYR A 8 -30.51 -18.42 19.05
N THR A 9 -30.68 -17.94 17.81
CA THR A 9 -29.68 -17.97 16.72
C THR A 9 -30.15 -17.23 15.43
N LYS A 10 -29.15 -16.63 14.76
CA LYS A 10 -29.00 -16.02 13.41
C LYS A 10 -29.80 -16.60 12.22
N TRP A 11 -30.03 -15.78 11.18
CA TRP A 11 -29.74 -15.97 9.72
C TRP A 11 -29.89 -14.58 9.02
N ILE A 12 -28.82 -13.92 8.53
CA ILE A 12 -28.24 -13.83 7.16
C ILE A 12 -29.04 -13.04 6.11
N TYR A 13 -28.31 -12.09 5.48
CA TYR A 13 -28.57 -11.10 4.43
C TYR A 13 -29.26 -11.60 3.14
N PHE A 14 -30.00 -10.70 2.46
CA PHE A 14 -29.72 -10.32 1.05
C PHE A 14 -30.37 -8.99 0.65
N LEU A 15 -29.62 -8.23 -0.16
CA LEU A 15 -29.89 -6.90 -0.73
C LEU A 15 -30.62 -7.06 -2.09
N ALA A 16 -31.66 -6.25 -2.38
CA ALA A 16 -31.97 -5.81 -3.75
C ALA A 16 -32.95 -4.63 -3.77
N ILE A 17 -32.65 -3.71 -4.68
CA ILE A 17 -33.19 -2.37 -4.92
C ILE A 17 -34.59 -2.43 -5.57
N ALA A 18 -35.48 -1.50 -5.23
CA ALA A 18 -36.51 -1.05 -6.18
C ALA A 18 -36.95 0.40 -5.92
N THR A 19 -36.92 1.14 -7.01
CA THR A 19 -37.32 2.52 -7.29
C THR A 19 -38.76 2.86 -6.89
N GLY A 20 -39.00 4.15 -6.67
CA GLY A 20 -40.28 4.68 -6.23
C GLY A 20 -41.43 4.59 -7.23
N LEU A 21 -42.64 4.75 -6.70
CA LEU A 21 -43.66 5.67 -7.18
C LEU A 21 -44.71 5.79 -6.05
N GLN A 22 -45.16 7.02 -5.79
CA GLN A 22 -46.33 7.27 -4.96
C GLN A 22 -47.55 6.55 -5.55
N TRP A 23 -48.46 6.10 -4.68
CA TRP A 23 -49.87 6.50 -4.73
C TRP A 23 -50.51 6.24 -3.36
N ALA A 24 -51.13 7.30 -2.84
CA ALA A 24 -51.99 7.23 -1.67
C ALA A 24 -53.30 6.52 -2.03
N SER A 25 -53.77 5.65 -1.14
CA SER A 25 -55.18 5.30 -1.05
C SER A 25 -55.61 5.41 0.41
N CYS A 26 -56.20 6.55 0.76
CA CYS A 26 -57.06 6.67 1.94
C CYS A 26 -58.41 6.04 1.60
N THR A 27 -58.81 5.04 2.38
CA THR A 27 -60.21 4.62 2.50
C THR A 27 -60.90 5.53 3.52
N GLY A 28 -61.91 6.26 3.07
CA GLY A 28 -62.77 7.08 3.94
C GLY A 28 -63.91 6.29 4.57
N SER A 29 -64.47 6.86 5.64
CA SER A 29 -65.84 6.67 6.09
C SER A 29 -66.42 8.02 6.51
N ASP A 30 -67.51 8.38 5.82
CA ASP A 30 -68.65 9.28 6.09
C ASP A 30 -68.60 10.27 7.27
N GLU A 31 -68.96 11.53 6.99
CA GLU A 31 -70.34 12.03 7.17
C GLU A 31 -70.52 13.51 6.74
N SER A 32 -71.46 13.72 5.80
CA SER A 32 -72.45 14.81 5.75
C SER A 32 -72.10 16.25 5.28
N LEU A 33 -72.86 16.66 4.23
CA LEU A 33 -73.47 17.98 3.92
C LEU A 33 -72.50 19.13 3.55
N GLU A 34 -72.64 19.91 2.48
CA GLU A 34 -73.81 20.41 1.76
C GLU A 34 -73.40 20.90 0.35
N LEU A 35 -74.35 20.93 -0.58
CA LEU A 35 -74.23 21.41 -1.96
C LEU A 35 -73.88 22.90 -2.09
N LEU A 36 -72.97 23.26 -3.00
CA LEU A 36 -73.11 24.42 -3.89
C LEU A 36 -72.19 24.30 -5.12
N ASN A 37 -72.83 24.30 -6.29
CA ASN A 37 -72.23 24.20 -7.62
C ASN A 37 -71.40 25.45 -7.99
N GLY A 38 -70.27 25.21 -8.67
CA GLY A 38 -69.90 25.96 -9.87
C GLY A 38 -68.74 26.94 -9.74
N GLY A 39 -67.58 26.59 -10.33
CA GLY A 39 -66.53 27.56 -10.65
C GLY A 39 -65.13 26.98 -10.63
N THR A 40 -64.70 26.40 -11.75
CA THR A 40 -63.29 26.05 -12.01
C THR A 40 -62.37 27.27 -11.90
N GLN A 41 -61.45 27.27 -10.94
CA GLN A 41 -60.17 27.97 -11.04
C GLN A 41 -59.04 27.06 -10.56
N SER A 42 -57.98 27.01 -11.37
CA SER A 42 -56.80 26.18 -11.24
C SER A 42 -56.04 26.41 -9.93
N SER A 43 -55.85 25.36 -9.13
CA SER A 43 -54.84 25.35 -8.08
C SER A 43 -53.50 24.90 -8.67
N SER A 44 -52.64 25.85 -9.01
CA SER A 44 -51.21 25.59 -9.15
C SER A 44 -50.64 25.29 -7.77
N THR A 45 -50.23 24.05 -7.52
CA THR A 45 -49.33 23.73 -6.41
C THR A 45 -47.97 24.31 -6.74
N ASP A 46 -47.77 25.56 -6.36
CA ASP A 46 -46.51 26.27 -6.46
C ASP A 46 -45.65 25.86 -5.28
N SER A 47 -44.85 24.80 -5.44
CA SER A 47 -43.72 24.52 -4.56
C SER A 47 -42.61 25.53 -4.86
N ARG A 48 -42.86 26.82 -4.57
CA ARG A 48 -41.81 27.83 -4.55
C ARG A 48 -40.88 27.45 -3.41
N ALA A 49 -39.67 26.99 -3.75
CA ALA A 49 -38.55 27.14 -2.87
C ALA A 49 -38.51 28.62 -2.46
N THR A 50 -38.78 28.92 -1.20
CA THR A 50 -38.67 30.28 -0.68
C THR A 50 -37.24 30.73 -0.90
N GLU A 51 -37.05 31.85 -1.61
CA GLU A 51 -35.73 32.39 -1.87
C GLU A 51 -34.98 32.64 -0.55
N PRO A 52 -33.66 32.39 -0.51
CA PRO A 52 -32.87 32.57 0.70
C PRO A 52 -32.87 34.04 1.13
N VAL A 53 -33.15 34.30 2.42
CA VAL A 53 -33.08 35.65 3.00
C VAL A 53 -31.65 36.18 2.86
N THR A 54 -31.50 37.27 2.09
CA THR A 54 -30.19 37.81 1.69
C THR A 54 -30.10 39.28 2.07
N ALA A 55 -28.93 39.72 2.56
CA ALA A 55 -28.65 41.13 2.86
C ALA A 55 -27.25 41.56 2.44
N HIS A 56 -27.13 42.83 2.09
CA HIS A 56 -25.86 43.53 1.87
C HIS A 56 -25.79 44.70 2.85
N VAL A 57 -24.72 44.76 3.64
CA VAL A 57 -24.50 45.79 4.66
C VAL A 57 -23.15 46.47 4.43
N THR A 58 -23.14 47.79 4.50
CA THR A 58 -21.92 48.61 4.53
C THR A 58 -21.78 49.25 5.90
N LEU A 59 -20.67 48.99 6.56
CA LEU A 59 -20.37 49.47 7.90
C LEU A 59 -19.33 50.60 7.86
N THR A 60 -19.58 51.67 8.59
CA THR A 60 -18.58 52.68 8.96
C THR A 60 -17.97 52.34 10.32
N ASP A 61 -16.94 53.08 10.75
CA ASP A 61 -16.27 52.84 12.04
C ASP A 61 -17.23 52.96 13.25
N THR A 62 -18.36 53.67 13.11
CA THR A 62 -19.36 53.87 14.17
C THR A 62 -20.58 52.97 14.05
N ASP A 63 -20.76 52.27 12.93
CA ASP A 63 -21.93 51.41 12.73
C ASP A 63 -21.86 50.13 13.59
N ARG A 64 -23.00 49.45 13.68
CA ARG A 64 -23.14 48.12 14.29
C ARG A 64 -23.82 47.21 13.28
N LEU A 65 -23.28 46.01 13.09
CA LEU A 65 -23.87 45.02 12.19
C LEU A 65 -25.34 44.74 12.53
N GLU A 66 -25.68 44.60 13.81
CA GLU A 66 -27.06 44.38 14.28
C GLU A 66 -28.02 45.46 13.78
N ALA A 67 -27.69 46.73 14.01
CA ALA A 67 -28.55 47.85 13.64
C ALA A 67 -28.71 47.94 12.11
N LYS A 68 -27.62 47.79 11.36
CA LYS A 68 -27.65 47.86 9.89
C LYS A 68 -28.37 46.68 9.25
N LEU A 69 -28.27 45.49 9.85
CA LEU A 69 -29.01 44.32 9.39
C LEU A 69 -30.51 44.47 9.69
N ALA A 70 -30.88 45.00 10.85
CA ALA A 70 -32.27 45.32 11.19
C ALA A 70 -32.87 46.40 10.28
N GLU A 71 -32.10 47.43 9.90
CA GLU A 71 -32.51 48.43 8.90
C GLU A 71 -32.79 47.78 7.53
N ALA A 72 -32.00 46.78 7.15
CA ALA A 72 -32.11 46.12 5.85
C ALA A 72 -33.23 45.07 5.78
N LEU A 73 -33.48 44.33 6.86
CA LEU A 73 -34.36 43.15 6.84
C LEU A 73 -35.54 43.20 7.84
N GLY A 74 -35.57 44.16 8.76
CA GLY A 74 -36.57 44.20 9.83
C GLY A 74 -36.61 42.89 10.63
N ASP A 75 -37.79 42.35 10.84
CA ASP A 75 -38.02 41.10 11.60
C ASP A 75 -37.35 39.87 10.97
N ALA A 76 -36.96 39.93 9.69
CA ALA A 76 -36.26 38.83 9.03
C ALA A 76 -34.75 38.78 9.35
N ALA A 77 -34.18 39.80 10.00
CA ALA A 77 -32.74 39.90 10.27
C ALA A 77 -32.12 38.64 10.95
N PRO A 78 -32.72 38.03 11.99
CA PRO A 78 -32.17 36.83 12.62
C PRO A 78 -32.19 35.57 11.74
N THR A 79 -32.99 35.60 10.66
CA THR A 79 -33.16 34.47 9.73
C THR A 79 -32.36 34.64 8.43
N VAL A 80 -31.48 35.63 8.37
CA VAL A 80 -30.60 35.85 7.21
C VAL A 80 -29.76 34.61 6.93
N GLN A 81 -29.76 34.19 5.66
CA GLN A 81 -29.03 33.02 5.18
C GLN A 81 -27.80 33.41 4.37
N LYS A 82 -27.82 34.57 3.71
CA LYS A 82 -26.69 35.10 2.93
C LYS A 82 -26.41 36.55 3.31
N LEU A 83 -25.20 36.84 3.75
CA LEU A 83 -24.80 38.17 4.20
C LEU A 83 -23.53 38.61 3.47
N THR A 84 -23.57 39.80 2.88
CA THR A 84 -22.36 40.50 2.42
C THR A 84 -22.07 41.66 3.34
N ILE A 85 -20.83 41.73 3.83
CA ILE A 85 -20.35 42.84 4.68
C ILE A 85 -19.27 43.59 3.91
N SER A 86 -19.41 44.91 3.88
CA SER A 86 -18.41 45.83 3.34
C SER A 86 -18.12 46.96 4.34
N GLY A 87 -16.96 47.61 4.22
CA GLY A 87 -16.54 48.64 5.17
C GLY A 87 -15.94 48.08 6.45
N THR A 88 -15.95 48.84 7.55
CA THR A 88 -15.23 48.48 8.79
C THR A 88 -15.93 47.35 9.53
N PHE A 89 -15.19 46.30 9.89
CA PHE A 89 -15.67 45.17 10.68
C PHE A 89 -14.83 45.01 11.95
N ASN A 90 -15.47 45.02 13.12
CA ASN A 90 -14.81 45.00 14.43
C ASN A 90 -15.33 43.87 15.37
N ALA A 91 -14.82 43.83 16.61
CA ALA A 91 -15.11 42.77 17.58
C ALA A 91 -16.61 42.62 17.92
N ILE A 92 -17.36 43.73 17.96
CA ILE A 92 -18.78 43.73 18.29
C ILE A 92 -19.58 43.05 17.18
N ASP A 93 -19.18 43.29 15.93
CA ASP A 93 -19.82 42.68 14.77
C ASP A 93 -19.61 41.16 14.76
N VAL A 94 -18.47 40.67 15.27
CA VAL A 94 -18.22 39.24 15.48
C VAL A 94 -19.21 38.64 16.46
N GLU A 95 -19.37 39.22 17.65
CA GLU A 95 -20.30 38.68 18.66
C GLU A 95 -21.73 38.55 18.12
N PHE A 96 -22.21 39.59 17.44
CA PHE A 96 -23.54 39.55 16.83
C PHE A 96 -23.63 38.50 15.71
N LEU A 97 -22.59 38.35 14.89
CA LEU A 97 -22.56 37.38 13.79
C LEU A 97 -22.80 35.95 14.28
N HIS A 98 -22.31 35.58 15.47
CA HIS A 98 -22.53 34.26 16.08
C HIS A 98 -23.97 34.01 16.53
N THR A 99 -24.79 35.05 16.65
CA THR A 99 -26.23 34.90 16.94
C THR A 99 -27.03 34.48 15.69
N LEU A 100 -26.46 34.66 14.49
CA LEU A 100 -27.12 34.39 13.21
C LEU A 100 -27.05 32.91 12.84
N THR A 101 -27.77 32.07 13.58
CA THR A 101 -27.75 30.60 13.43
C THR A 101 -28.21 30.07 12.07
N ALA A 102 -28.93 30.88 11.28
CA ALA A 102 -29.38 30.55 9.93
C ALA A 102 -28.36 30.93 8.82
N LEU A 103 -27.26 31.61 9.17
CA LEU A 103 -26.29 32.15 8.21
C LEU A 103 -25.51 31.02 7.51
N GLN A 104 -25.68 30.91 6.20
CA GLN A 104 -25.06 29.88 5.36
C GLN A 104 -23.95 30.42 4.46
N SER A 105 -24.00 31.70 4.07
CA SER A 105 -22.99 32.31 3.20
C SER A 105 -22.60 33.69 3.72
N LEU A 106 -21.30 33.90 3.90
CA LEU A 106 -20.74 35.15 4.38
C LEU A 106 -19.68 35.66 3.40
N ASP A 107 -19.99 36.76 2.73
CA ASP A 107 -19.07 37.44 1.82
C ASP A 107 -18.47 38.66 2.51
N MET A 108 -17.19 38.58 2.87
CA MET A 108 -16.44 39.67 3.51
C MET A 108 -15.42 40.30 2.55
N THR A 109 -15.53 40.08 1.23
CA THR A 109 -14.53 40.59 0.26
C THR A 109 -14.36 42.11 0.30
N GLY A 110 -15.42 42.84 0.63
CA GLY A 110 -15.42 44.30 0.81
C GLY A 110 -15.17 44.78 2.25
N ALA A 111 -14.95 43.88 3.21
CA ALA A 111 -14.77 44.22 4.61
C ALA A 111 -13.32 44.58 4.93
N VAL A 112 -13.15 45.50 5.88
CA VAL A 112 -11.86 45.93 6.43
C VAL A 112 -11.87 45.60 7.92
N VAL A 113 -11.16 44.52 8.28
CA VAL A 113 -11.04 44.11 9.69
C VAL A 113 -10.17 45.13 10.42
N LYS A 114 -10.73 45.77 11.46
CA LYS A 114 -10.03 46.76 12.29
C LYS A 114 -10.20 46.49 13.78
N SER A 115 -9.14 46.76 14.54
CA SER A 115 -9.25 46.93 15.99
C SER A 115 -9.99 48.24 16.31
N HIS A 116 -10.93 48.22 17.24
CA HIS A 116 -11.62 49.43 17.73
C HIS A 116 -11.11 49.78 19.13
N ASN A 117 -10.76 51.05 19.38
CA ASN A 117 -10.12 51.47 20.64
C ASN A 117 -10.97 51.14 21.88
N GLU A 118 -12.29 51.25 21.75
CA GLU A 118 -13.18 50.96 22.88
C GLU A 118 -13.46 49.45 23.01
N HIS A 119 -13.55 48.71 21.90
CA HIS A 119 -13.98 47.30 21.85
C HIS A 119 -13.11 46.53 20.85
N SER A 120 -11.85 46.28 21.22
CA SER A 120 -10.91 45.45 20.48
C SER A 120 -10.97 43.98 20.88
N HIS A 121 -11.93 43.63 21.73
CA HIS A 121 -12.05 42.34 22.40
C HIS A 121 -13.48 41.82 22.26
N TYR A 122 -13.62 40.52 22.04
CA TYR A 122 -14.92 39.83 22.04
C TYR A 122 -14.85 38.54 22.87
N SER A 123 -15.96 38.20 23.52
CA SER A 123 -16.05 36.99 24.34
C SER A 123 -17.41 36.32 24.25
N PHE A 124 -17.45 35.08 23.79
CA PHE A 124 -18.67 34.26 23.73
C PHE A 124 -18.33 32.77 23.81
N THR A 125 -19.35 31.96 24.10
CA THR A 125 -19.23 30.49 24.06
C THR A 125 -20.02 29.97 22.88
N CYS A 126 -19.41 29.06 22.12
CA CYS A 126 -20.09 28.27 21.11
C CYS A 126 -19.78 26.78 21.31
N SER A 127 -20.50 25.91 20.63
CA SER A 127 -20.22 24.48 20.66
C SER A 127 -20.47 23.82 19.32
N TYR A 128 -19.75 22.74 19.05
CA TYR A 128 -19.93 21.92 17.87
C TYR A 128 -19.71 20.44 18.22
N VAL A 129 -20.17 19.54 17.34
CA VAL A 129 -19.89 18.10 17.48
C VAL A 129 -18.73 17.75 16.56
N ASN A 130 -17.64 17.24 17.12
CA ASN A 130 -16.46 16.85 16.36
C ASN A 130 -16.70 15.53 15.58
N PRO A 131 -15.78 15.12 14.68
CA PRO A 131 -15.93 13.88 13.90
C PRO A 131 -16.08 12.61 14.75
N ASP A 132 -15.60 12.61 16.00
CA ASP A 132 -15.70 11.47 16.93
C ASP A 132 -17.04 11.44 17.69
N GLY A 133 -17.92 12.43 17.47
CA GLY A 133 -19.24 12.53 18.10
C GLY A 133 -19.23 13.22 19.47
N TYR A 134 -18.13 13.85 19.88
CA TYR A 134 -18.04 14.62 21.11
C TYR A 134 -18.49 16.05 20.89
N THR A 135 -19.31 16.57 21.82
CA THR A 135 -19.58 18.01 21.90
C THR A 135 -18.35 18.72 22.45
N VAL A 136 -17.80 19.63 21.66
CA VAL A 136 -16.70 20.51 22.02
C VAL A 136 -17.30 21.87 22.35
N GLU A 137 -17.06 22.34 23.58
CA GLU A 137 -17.35 23.73 23.96
C GLU A 137 -16.12 24.60 23.69
N VAL A 138 -16.34 25.71 23.00
CA VAL A 138 -15.31 26.67 22.62
C VAL A 138 -15.61 27.99 23.33
N ASN A 139 -14.70 28.39 24.23
CA ASN A 139 -14.75 29.68 24.88
C ASN A 139 -13.89 30.65 24.09
N VAL A 140 -14.54 31.40 23.21
CA VAL A 140 -13.89 32.39 22.36
C VAL A 140 -13.64 33.63 23.21
N ASN A 141 -12.37 34.02 23.34
CA ASN A 141 -11.97 35.20 24.12
C ASN A 141 -10.71 35.81 23.50
N ASN A 142 -10.85 36.83 22.67
CA ASN A 142 -9.72 37.27 21.83
C ASN A 142 -9.76 38.74 21.43
N TYR A 143 -8.57 39.25 21.07
CA TYR A 143 -8.38 40.56 20.49
C TYR A 143 -8.45 40.52 18.97
N LEU A 144 -9.21 41.44 18.38
CA LEU A 144 -9.25 41.64 16.95
C LEU A 144 -8.05 42.52 16.51
N SER A 145 -7.30 42.05 15.52
CA SER A 145 -6.19 42.78 14.92
C SER A 145 -6.45 43.11 13.46
N GLU A 146 -5.87 44.20 12.97
CA GLU A 146 -6.03 44.60 11.58
C GLU A 146 -5.50 43.54 10.62
N LYS A 147 -6.22 43.32 9.51
CA LYS A 147 -5.82 42.39 8.43
C LYS A 147 -5.64 40.93 8.86
N THR A 148 -6.30 40.53 9.95
CA THR A 148 -6.22 39.19 10.51
C THR A 148 -7.61 38.61 10.69
N ILE A 149 -7.79 37.34 10.31
CA ILE A 149 -8.90 36.55 10.84
C ILE A 149 -8.41 35.93 12.16
N GLY A 150 -8.97 36.40 13.27
CA GLY A 150 -8.45 36.14 14.61
C GLY A 150 -8.68 34.71 15.13
N TYR A 151 -7.99 34.39 16.22
CA TYR A 151 -8.16 33.14 16.96
C TYR A 151 -9.64 32.88 17.26
N GLN A 152 -10.12 31.71 16.85
CA GLN A 152 -11.50 31.22 17.00
C GLN A 152 -12.62 32.17 16.52
N MET A 153 -12.30 33.15 15.67
CA MET A 153 -13.22 34.22 15.27
C MET A 153 -14.56 33.74 14.70
N PHE A 154 -14.56 32.65 13.94
CA PHE A 154 -15.73 32.03 13.33
C PHE A 154 -15.95 30.60 13.84
N ALA A 155 -15.32 30.20 14.95
CA ALA A 155 -15.41 28.84 15.46
C ALA A 155 -16.86 28.47 15.81
N GLY A 156 -17.28 27.23 15.53
CA GLY A 156 -18.61 26.72 15.85
C GLY A 156 -19.76 27.30 15.01
N MET A 157 -19.48 28.07 13.95
CA MET A 157 -20.51 28.50 12.99
C MET A 157 -20.96 27.32 12.10
N THR A 158 -21.70 26.38 12.70
CA THR A 158 -22.03 25.08 12.10
C THR A 158 -22.94 25.17 10.87
N SER A 159 -23.68 26.27 10.67
CA SER A 159 -24.51 26.51 9.48
C SER A 159 -23.75 27.11 8.29
N LEU A 160 -22.56 27.68 8.53
CA LEU A 160 -21.78 28.39 7.52
C LEU A 160 -21.23 27.42 6.48
N LYS A 161 -21.66 27.57 5.22
CA LYS A 161 -21.26 26.75 4.07
C LYS A 161 -20.22 27.41 3.18
N GLU A 162 -20.31 28.73 3.06
CA GLU A 162 -19.48 29.53 2.18
C GLU A 162 -18.92 30.74 2.95
N PHE A 163 -17.63 30.98 2.82
CA PHE A 163 -16.97 32.15 3.38
C PHE A 163 -16.00 32.74 2.34
N LYS A 164 -16.11 34.05 2.08
CA LYS A 164 -15.15 34.75 1.22
C LYS A 164 -14.26 35.68 2.02
N ILE A 165 -12.97 35.39 2.02
CA ILE A 165 -11.94 36.12 2.76
C ILE A 165 -11.68 37.49 2.08
N PRO A 166 -11.60 38.59 2.84
CA PRO A 166 -11.14 39.87 2.30
C PRO A 166 -9.72 39.77 1.75
N ALA A 167 -9.47 40.28 0.55
CA ALA A 167 -8.16 40.21 -0.09
C ALA A 167 -7.04 40.92 0.72
N ALA A 168 -7.39 41.84 1.62
CA ALA A 168 -6.43 42.54 2.47
C ALA A 168 -5.92 41.71 3.67
N ILE A 169 -6.57 40.57 3.97
CA ILE A 169 -6.15 39.68 5.06
C ILE A 169 -4.79 39.07 4.73
N ASN A 170 -3.90 39.05 5.73
CA ASN A 170 -2.57 38.46 5.62
C ASN A 170 -2.27 37.38 6.67
N SER A 171 -3.13 37.22 7.69
CA SER A 171 -3.01 36.14 8.67
C SER A 171 -4.37 35.52 8.98
N ILE A 172 -4.39 34.20 9.16
CA ILE A 172 -5.54 33.45 9.68
C ILE A 172 -5.06 32.63 10.87
N GLU A 173 -5.53 33.00 12.06
CA GLU A 173 -5.00 32.49 13.32
C GLU A 173 -5.63 31.14 13.74
N TRP A 174 -5.08 30.62 14.84
CA TRP A 174 -5.47 29.38 15.53
C TRP A 174 -6.99 29.20 15.57
N HIS A 175 -7.44 28.09 14.98
CA HIS A 175 -8.81 27.62 15.07
C HIS A 175 -9.87 28.62 14.57
N ALA A 176 -9.50 29.57 13.70
CA ALA A 176 -10.40 30.61 13.19
C ALA A 176 -11.76 30.10 12.68
N PHE A 177 -11.80 28.93 12.04
CA PHE A 177 -13.00 28.27 11.52
C PHE A 177 -13.17 26.87 12.12
N GLU A 178 -12.68 26.65 13.34
CA GLU A 178 -12.79 25.37 14.03
C GLU A 178 -14.27 24.97 14.18
N GLY A 179 -14.62 23.74 13.83
CA GLY A 179 -15.99 23.27 13.98
C GLY A 179 -17.03 23.94 13.08
N CYS A 180 -16.62 24.69 12.04
CA CYS A 180 -17.49 25.10 10.94
C CYS A 180 -17.88 23.89 10.08
N THR A 181 -18.70 22.98 10.63
CA THR A 181 -18.94 21.63 10.10
C THR A 181 -19.66 21.60 8.74
N SER A 182 -20.30 22.70 8.34
CA SER A 182 -20.93 22.86 7.02
C SER A 182 -20.04 23.57 5.98
N LEU A 183 -18.88 24.13 6.36
CA LEU A 183 -18.03 24.89 5.44
C LEU A 183 -17.40 23.95 4.42
N GLU A 184 -17.89 23.93 3.18
CA GLU A 184 -17.49 22.89 2.21
C GLU A 184 -16.23 23.27 1.41
N ALA A 185 -16.08 24.55 1.10
CA ALA A 185 -14.99 25.06 0.29
C ALA A 185 -14.54 26.45 0.75
N ILE A 186 -13.23 26.72 0.61
CA ILE A 186 -12.65 28.04 0.85
C ILE A 186 -11.49 28.31 -0.11
N SER A 187 -11.32 29.57 -0.50
CA SER A 187 -10.18 30.05 -1.28
C SER A 187 -9.31 30.98 -0.44
N LEU A 188 -8.01 30.71 -0.37
CA LEU A 188 -7.05 31.54 0.34
C LEU A 188 -6.48 32.60 -0.59
N PRO A 189 -6.67 33.90 -0.30
CA PRO A 189 -6.22 34.96 -1.18
C PRO A 189 -4.70 35.10 -1.20
N SER A 190 -4.16 35.66 -2.28
CA SER A 190 -2.71 35.76 -2.53
C SER A 190 -1.89 36.49 -1.45
N ASN A 191 -2.54 37.27 -0.58
CA ASN A 191 -1.91 38.07 0.48
C ASN A 191 -1.70 37.31 1.80
N ILE A 192 -2.19 36.06 1.92
CA ILE A 192 -1.99 35.25 3.12
C ILE A 192 -0.49 34.94 3.31
N LYS A 193 0.02 35.27 4.50
CA LYS A 193 1.42 35.09 4.90
C LYS A 193 1.58 34.11 6.05
N SER A 194 0.60 34.05 6.95
CA SER A 194 0.63 33.21 8.14
C SER A 194 -0.69 32.50 8.33
N MET A 195 -0.60 31.23 8.71
CA MET A 195 -1.73 30.37 9.02
C MET A 195 -1.37 29.51 10.22
N ASN A 196 -2.36 29.24 11.06
CA ASN A 196 -2.19 28.43 12.26
C ASN A 196 -3.40 27.49 12.42
N ARG A 197 -3.41 26.34 11.74
CA ARG A 197 -4.50 25.33 11.76
C ARG A 197 -5.92 25.93 11.73
N PRO A 198 -6.23 26.85 10.79
CA PRO A 198 -7.45 27.64 10.85
C PRO A 198 -8.73 26.81 10.61
N PHE A 199 -8.63 25.65 9.97
CA PHE A 199 -9.75 24.83 9.53
C PHE A 199 -9.87 23.49 10.27
N ALA A 200 -9.24 23.37 11.45
CA ALA A 200 -9.30 22.15 12.26
C ALA A 200 -10.76 21.72 12.52
N TYR A 201 -11.07 20.44 12.32
CA TYR A 201 -12.42 19.87 12.51
C TYR A 201 -13.55 20.55 11.72
N SER A 202 -13.24 21.36 10.71
CA SER A 202 -14.24 21.98 9.84
C SER A 202 -14.85 20.99 8.84
N GLY A 203 -15.91 21.44 8.16
CA GLY A 203 -16.56 20.74 7.05
C GLY A 203 -15.72 20.65 5.77
N LEU A 204 -14.53 21.26 5.75
CA LEU A 204 -13.82 21.63 4.52
C LEU A 204 -13.47 20.40 3.69
N THR A 205 -14.00 20.35 2.48
CA THR A 205 -13.74 19.27 1.50
C THR A 205 -12.81 19.73 0.38
N THR A 206 -12.86 21.01 0.03
CA THR A 206 -12.07 21.60 -1.06
C THR A 206 -11.37 22.87 -0.59
N LEU A 207 -10.05 22.90 -0.70
CA LEU A 207 -9.23 24.08 -0.43
C LEU A 207 -8.60 24.59 -1.73
N THR A 208 -8.81 25.85 -2.06
CA THR A 208 -8.12 26.50 -3.18
C THR A 208 -7.12 27.51 -2.65
N ILE A 209 -5.87 27.41 -3.11
CA ILE A 209 -4.79 28.32 -2.77
C ILE A 209 -4.55 29.19 -4.01
N GLU A 210 -4.77 30.50 -3.91
CA GLU A 210 -4.70 31.40 -5.07
C GLU A 210 -3.26 31.59 -5.59
N GLU A 211 -3.16 31.94 -6.86
CA GLU A 211 -1.89 32.30 -7.51
C GLU A 211 -1.20 33.46 -6.78
N GLY A 212 0.12 33.40 -6.72
CA GLY A 212 0.96 34.35 -5.99
C GLY A 212 1.42 33.86 -4.61
N ILE A 213 0.77 32.83 -4.04
CA ILE A 213 1.26 32.17 -2.82
C ILE A 213 2.48 31.31 -3.18
N THR A 214 3.59 31.51 -2.45
CA THR A 214 4.86 30.81 -2.68
C THR A 214 5.17 29.74 -1.63
N SER A 215 4.53 29.79 -0.45
CA SER A 215 4.69 28.79 0.61
C SER A 215 3.39 28.63 1.39
N ILE A 216 3.09 27.40 1.83
CA ILE A 216 1.95 27.07 2.68
C ILE A 216 2.39 26.21 3.86
N SER A 217 1.86 26.46 5.05
CA SER A 217 2.18 25.69 6.27
C SER A 217 1.00 25.71 7.25
N ASN A 218 1.00 24.80 8.22
CA ASN A 218 0.02 24.74 9.31
C ASN A 218 -1.45 24.75 8.85
N LEU A 219 -1.79 24.02 7.80
CA LEU A 219 -3.17 23.83 7.32
C LEU A 219 -3.75 22.46 7.73
N GLY A 220 -3.04 21.72 8.59
CA GLY A 220 -3.44 20.40 9.08
C GLY A 220 -4.74 20.35 9.90
N GLU A 221 -5.14 19.14 10.28
CA GLU A 221 -6.38 18.78 10.98
C GLU A 221 -7.67 19.01 10.19
N CYS A 222 -7.58 19.12 8.86
CA CYS A 222 -8.74 19.18 7.98
C CYS A 222 -9.29 17.76 7.71
N HIS A 223 -10.11 17.25 8.63
CA HIS A 223 -10.55 15.84 8.63
C HIS A 223 -11.35 15.40 7.40
N ARG A 224 -12.03 16.35 6.75
CA ARG A 224 -12.89 16.10 5.58
C ARG A 224 -12.25 16.55 4.25
N LEU A 225 -11.03 17.09 4.27
CA LEU A 225 -10.35 17.65 3.11
C LEU A 225 -9.99 16.55 2.12
N LYS A 226 -10.51 16.66 0.89
CA LYS A 226 -10.31 15.70 -0.19
C LYS A 226 -9.53 16.30 -1.36
N THR A 227 -9.81 17.56 -1.66
CA THR A 227 -9.26 18.25 -2.83
C THR A 227 -8.50 19.49 -2.40
N VAL A 228 -7.26 19.61 -2.85
CA VAL A 228 -6.44 20.81 -2.67
C VAL A 228 -5.94 21.29 -4.02
N ASN A 229 -6.33 22.51 -4.40
CA ASN A 229 -5.85 23.16 -5.61
C ASN A 229 -4.66 24.05 -5.25
N LEU A 230 -3.45 23.56 -5.53
CA LEU A 230 -2.19 24.28 -5.28
C LEU A 230 -1.83 25.16 -6.50
N PRO A 231 -1.31 26.39 -6.30
CA PRO A 231 -0.99 27.30 -7.38
C PRO A 231 0.34 26.94 -8.03
N SER A 232 0.50 27.33 -9.29
CA SER A 232 1.75 27.13 -10.05
C SER A 232 2.93 27.92 -9.47
N THR A 233 2.67 29.00 -8.73
CA THR A 233 3.68 29.81 -8.03
C THR A 233 4.28 29.15 -6.79
N LEU A 234 3.70 28.04 -6.30
CA LEU A 234 4.14 27.41 -5.05
C LEU A 234 5.58 26.88 -5.14
N LYS A 235 6.40 27.24 -4.15
CA LYS A 235 7.79 26.81 -4.01
C LYS A 235 7.99 25.86 -2.83
N GLU A 236 7.16 25.96 -1.81
CA GLU A 236 7.30 25.17 -0.59
C GLU A 236 5.95 24.70 -0.07
N ILE A 237 5.87 23.40 0.25
CA ILE A 237 4.84 22.85 1.13
C ILE A 237 5.49 22.72 2.49
N GLY A 238 5.32 23.73 3.33
CA GLY A 238 6.01 23.88 4.60
C GLY A 238 5.48 22.94 5.70
N PRO A 239 6.00 23.09 6.92
CA PRO A 239 5.66 22.22 8.03
C PRO A 239 4.16 22.17 8.32
N TYR A 240 3.67 20.97 8.63
CA TYR A 240 2.27 20.71 9.02
C TYR A 240 1.21 21.20 8.03
N ALA A 241 1.56 21.35 6.74
CA ALA A 241 0.62 21.84 5.72
C ALA A 241 -0.65 20.98 5.62
N PHE A 242 -0.56 19.66 5.61
CA PHE A 242 -1.71 18.75 5.53
C PHE A 242 -1.62 17.61 6.55
N GLU A 243 -0.96 17.87 7.68
CA GLU A 243 -0.88 16.91 8.79
C GLU A 243 -2.29 16.53 9.28
N ASN A 244 -2.54 15.24 9.55
CA ASN A 244 -3.82 14.75 10.06
C ASN A 244 -5.02 15.15 9.17
N CYS A 245 -4.84 15.10 7.85
CA CYS A 245 -5.92 15.20 6.86
C CYS A 245 -6.28 13.79 6.31
N PRO A 246 -6.99 12.95 7.08
CA PRO A 246 -7.23 11.55 6.72
C PRO A 246 -8.12 11.37 5.48
N SER A 247 -8.87 12.38 5.05
CA SER A 247 -9.66 12.29 3.80
C SER A 247 -8.86 12.61 2.53
N LEU A 248 -7.59 13.03 2.66
CA LEU A 248 -6.73 13.38 1.54
C LEU A 248 -6.04 12.12 0.99
N GLU A 249 -6.57 11.60 -0.12
CA GLU A 249 -6.11 10.35 -0.75
C GLU A 249 -5.17 10.58 -1.94
N SER A 250 -5.19 11.77 -2.52
CA SER A 250 -4.33 12.19 -3.63
C SER A 250 -4.08 13.70 -3.59
N ILE A 251 -2.93 14.13 -4.10
CA ILE A 251 -2.60 15.55 -4.29
C ILE A 251 -1.69 15.70 -5.50
N THR A 252 -1.89 16.76 -6.28
CA THR A 252 -0.97 17.14 -7.36
C THR A 252 -0.04 18.23 -6.84
N ILE A 253 1.25 17.90 -6.67
CA ILE A 253 2.27 18.86 -6.26
C ILE A 253 2.76 19.63 -7.50
N PRO A 254 2.76 20.97 -7.51
CA PRO A 254 3.26 21.75 -8.64
C PRO A 254 4.76 21.52 -8.92
N ASP A 255 5.14 21.52 -10.21
CA ASP A 255 6.53 21.28 -10.65
C ASP A 255 7.56 22.25 -10.06
N GLY A 256 7.11 23.44 -9.63
CA GLY A 256 7.96 24.48 -9.04
C GLY A 256 8.32 24.28 -7.57
N VAL A 257 7.75 23.28 -6.89
CA VAL A 257 8.00 23.02 -5.47
C VAL A 257 9.40 22.43 -5.28
N VAL A 258 10.20 23.06 -4.42
CA VAL A 258 11.58 22.68 -4.12
C VAL A 258 11.74 22.07 -2.73
N LYS A 259 10.73 22.20 -1.85
CA LYS A 259 10.78 21.71 -0.46
C LYS A 259 9.43 21.21 0.02
N ILE A 260 9.45 20.05 0.68
CA ILE A 260 8.35 19.50 1.48
C ILE A 260 8.83 19.47 2.94
N GLY A 261 8.18 20.22 3.82
CA GLY A 261 8.56 20.41 5.21
C GLY A 261 8.13 19.27 6.13
N SER A 262 8.51 19.39 7.41
CA SER A 262 8.23 18.37 8.41
C SER A 262 6.73 18.13 8.59
N TRP A 263 6.32 16.87 8.68
CA TRP A 263 4.92 16.45 8.83
C TRP A 263 3.96 16.96 7.74
N ALA A 264 4.45 17.49 6.61
CA ALA A 264 3.63 18.12 5.58
C ALA A 264 2.45 17.25 5.10
N PHE A 265 2.64 15.94 5.00
CA PHE A 265 1.60 14.96 4.67
C PHE A 265 1.45 13.86 5.73
N GLY A 266 1.92 14.12 6.96
CA GLY A 266 1.86 13.16 8.06
C GLY A 266 0.42 12.77 8.39
N ASN A 267 0.18 11.47 8.59
CA ASN A 267 -1.13 10.88 8.88
C ASN A 267 -2.23 11.21 7.85
N THR A 268 -1.86 11.43 6.58
CA THR A 268 -2.81 11.47 5.46
C THR A 268 -3.08 10.07 4.92
N ARG A 269 -4.06 9.91 4.03
CA ARG A 269 -4.34 8.63 3.35
C ARG A 269 -3.82 8.59 1.91
N LEU A 270 -2.79 9.38 1.60
CA LEU A 270 -2.17 9.38 0.28
C LEU A 270 -1.78 7.97 -0.14
N THR A 271 -2.32 7.52 -1.27
CA THR A 271 -2.03 6.20 -1.87
C THR A 271 -0.95 6.27 -2.94
N SER A 272 -0.82 7.44 -3.57
CA SER A 272 0.23 7.80 -4.51
C SER A 272 0.49 9.31 -4.44
N VAL A 273 1.71 9.71 -4.76
CA VAL A 273 2.11 11.12 -4.91
C VAL A 273 3.23 11.19 -5.94
N ARG A 274 3.10 12.11 -6.90
CA ARG A 274 4.20 12.45 -7.81
C ARG A 274 5.00 13.58 -7.18
N LEU A 275 6.25 13.31 -6.85
CA LEU A 275 7.19 14.32 -6.39
C LEU A 275 7.74 15.10 -7.60
N PRO A 276 7.87 16.44 -7.53
CA PRO A 276 8.32 17.25 -8.65
C PRO A 276 9.83 17.13 -8.88
N ASP A 277 10.27 17.24 -10.15
CA ASP A 277 11.68 17.10 -10.54
C ASP A 277 12.59 18.21 -10.00
N ALA A 278 12.03 19.28 -9.46
CA ALA A 278 12.77 20.37 -8.82
C ALA A 278 13.00 20.15 -7.31
N LEU A 279 12.38 19.12 -6.70
CA LEU A 279 12.38 18.88 -5.26
C LEU A 279 13.80 18.65 -4.73
N LYS A 280 14.20 19.38 -3.69
CA LYS A 280 15.53 19.29 -3.06
C LYS A 280 15.51 18.64 -1.69
N GLU A 281 14.47 18.91 -0.91
CA GLU A 281 14.38 18.53 0.50
C GLU A 281 13.02 17.92 0.84
N ILE A 282 13.05 16.81 1.59
CA ILE A 282 11.89 16.20 2.22
C ILE A 282 12.15 16.15 3.73
N GLY A 283 11.33 16.88 4.50
CA GLY A 283 11.50 17.09 5.92
C GLY A 283 11.10 15.91 6.81
N GLU A 284 11.33 16.08 8.11
CA GLU A 284 11.07 15.08 9.14
C GLU A 284 9.61 14.60 9.13
N TYR A 285 9.37 13.28 9.17
CA TYR A 285 8.01 12.70 9.15
C TYR A 285 7.11 13.17 7.98
N ALA A 286 7.66 13.73 6.90
CA ALA A 286 6.85 14.36 5.84
C ALA A 286 5.75 13.44 5.27
N PHE A 287 6.00 12.14 5.17
CA PHE A 287 5.05 11.12 4.71
C PHE A 287 4.73 10.06 5.78
N ASN A 288 4.96 10.38 7.06
CA ASN A 288 4.69 9.45 8.15
C ASN A 288 3.22 8.99 8.15
N GLY A 289 2.96 7.70 8.31
CA GLY A 289 1.60 7.15 8.43
C GLY A 289 0.76 7.20 7.15
N THR A 290 1.35 7.48 5.99
CA THR A 290 0.64 7.46 4.70
C THR A 290 0.35 6.04 4.19
N LEU A 291 -0.52 5.92 3.19
CA LEU A 291 -0.87 4.65 2.54
C LEU A 291 -0.11 4.41 1.23
N LEU A 292 1.04 5.07 1.06
CA LEU A 292 1.87 4.96 -0.14
C LEU A 292 2.33 3.51 -0.33
N ALA A 293 2.02 2.92 -1.48
CA ALA A 293 2.51 1.58 -1.85
C ALA A 293 3.87 1.61 -2.56
N LYS A 294 4.13 2.71 -3.29
CA LYS A 294 5.36 3.03 -4.01
C LYS A 294 5.54 4.54 -3.95
N ILE A 295 6.80 4.99 -3.88
CA ILE A 295 7.17 6.39 -4.07
C ILE A 295 8.47 6.45 -4.88
N GLU A 296 8.53 7.38 -5.82
CA GLU A 296 9.74 7.67 -6.60
C GLU A 296 10.35 8.96 -6.05
N ILE A 297 11.55 8.86 -5.47
CA ILE A 297 12.30 10.02 -4.98
C ILE A 297 13.06 10.61 -6.18
N PRO A 298 12.79 11.86 -6.58
CA PRO A 298 13.45 12.47 -7.72
C PRO A 298 14.97 12.56 -7.53
N ALA A 299 15.73 12.43 -8.61
CA ALA A 299 17.19 12.59 -8.62
C ALA A 299 17.64 14.03 -8.31
N SER A 300 16.72 14.96 -8.07
CA SER A 300 17.04 16.30 -7.59
C SER A 300 17.18 16.40 -6.07
N VAL A 301 16.65 15.41 -5.33
CA VAL A 301 16.60 15.41 -3.86
C VAL A 301 17.99 15.15 -3.30
N THR A 302 18.40 16.00 -2.36
CA THR A 302 19.70 15.93 -1.69
C THR A 302 19.59 15.61 -0.19
N THR A 303 18.45 15.91 0.41
CA THR A 303 18.24 15.83 1.86
C THR A 303 16.92 15.12 2.20
N LEU A 304 17.01 14.10 3.05
CA LEU A 304 15.87 13.40 3.66
C LEU A 304 15.95 13.56 5.18
N GLY A 305 14.91 14.11 5.79
CA GLY A 305 14.81 14.26 7.24
C GLY A 305 14.57 12.93 7.97
N ASN A 306 14.53 12.98 9.30
CA ASN A 306 14.31 11.79 10.13
C ASN A 306 12.89 11.22 9.90
N ARG A 307 12.77 9.89 9.82
CA ARG A 307 11.48 9.17 9.74
C ARG A 307 10.53 9.63 8.62
N VAL A 308 11.06 10.11 7.50
CA VAL A 308 10.27 10.60 6.34
C VAL A 308 9.13 9.64 5.97
N PHE A 309 9.39 8.33 5.95
CA PHE A 309 8.42 7.30 5.59
C PHE A 309 7.99 6.43 6.78
N ALA A 310 8.18 6.86 8.02
CA ALA A 310 7.79 6.06 9.18
C ALA A 310 6.30 5.65 9.11
N ASN A 311 5.95 4.48 9.62
CA ASN A 311 4.58 3.94 9.61
C ASN A 311 3.92 3.84 8.22
N CYS A 312 4.66 3.92 7.11
CA CYS A 312 4.13 3.66 5.76
C CYS A 312 3.90 2.17 5.55
N LYS A 313 2.85 1.62 6.18
CA LYS A 313 2.55 0.19 6.24
C LYS A 313 2.21 -0.45 4.89
N GLN A 314 2.02 0.34 3.83
CA GLN A 314 1.77 -0.18 2.47
C GLN A 314 3.03 -0.16 1.59
N LEU A 315 4.08 0.55 2.01
CA LEU A 315 5.29 0.73 1.21
C LEU A 315 6.06 -0.59 1.14
N ARG A 316 6.26 -1.10 -0.08
CA ARG A 316 6.92 -2.39 -0.33
C ARG A 316 8.39 -2.26 -0.68
N THR A 317 8.69 -1.24 -1.46
CA THR A 317 10.00 -1.02 -2.06
C THR A 317 10.22 0.47 -2.23
N LEU A 318 11.47 0.90 -2.12
CA LEU A 318 11.86 2.23 -2.57
C LEU A 318 13.30 2.28 -3.06
N THR A 319 13.62 3.35 -3.77
CA THR A 319 14.97 3.67 -4.23
C THR A 319 15.40 5.00 -3.62
N ILE A 320 16.55 5.01 -2.95
CA ILE A 320 17.26 6.21 -2.52
C ILE A 320 18.26 6.57 -3.63
N PRO A 321 18.10 7.72 -4.31
CA PRO A 321 18.98 8.10 -5.41
C PRO A 321 20.36 8.56 -4.93
N GLU A 322 21.35 8.49 -5.81
CA GLU A 322 22.74 8.90 -5.56
C GLU A 322 22.92 10.34 -5.10
N THR A 323 21.95 11.19 -5.44
CA THR A 323 21.98 12.62 -5.10
C THR A 323 21.69 12.88 -3.63
N VAL A 324 21.10 11.92 -2.91
CA VAL A 324 20.90 12.03 -1.47
C VAL A 324 22.26 11.97 -0.80
N THR A 325 22.63 13.03 -0.09
CA THR A 325 23.90 13.14 0.64
C THR A 325 23.68 13.33 2.15
N GLN A 326 22.45 13.61 2.55
CA GLN A 326 22.07 13.83 3.94
C GLN A 326 20.81 13.05 4.27
N THR A 327 20.93 12.16 5.24
CA THR A 327 19.80 11.45 5.85
C THR A 327 19.91 11.54 7.36
N GLU A 328 18.84 11.92 8.02
CA GLU A 328 18.72 11.72 9.46
C GLU A 328 18.02 10.36 9.64
N GLY A 329 18.58 9.43 10.42
CA GLY A 329 18.26 7.99 10.40
C GLY A 329 16.78 7.58 10.59
N SER A 330 16.50 6.27 10.67
CA SER A 330 15.13 5.75 10.90
C SER A 330 14.10 6.09 9.82
N LEU A 331 14.53 6.32 8.57
CA LEU A 331 13.66 6.69 7.44
C LEU A 331 12.41 5.81 7.28
N PHE A 332 12.52 4.52 7.63
CA PHE A 332 11.50 3.49 7.41
C PHE A 332 11.01 2.82 8.70
N ASP A 333 11.13 3.47 9.85
CA ASP A 333 10.64 2.94 11.13
C ASP A 333 9.18 2.45 11.01
N TYR A 334 8.90 1.23 11.47
CA TYR A 334 7.57 0.62 11.47
C TYR A 334 6.93 0.43 10.08
N CYS A 335 7.71 0.45 8.98
CA CYS A 335 7.27 0.03 7.66
C CYS A 335 7.16 -1.51 7.56
N SER A 336 6.12 -2.09 8.17
CA SER A 336 6.00 -3.55 8.34
C SER A 336 5.86 -4.38 7.05
N ASN A 337 5.56 -3.74 5.91
CA ASN A 337 5.48 -4.41 4.60
C ASN A 337 6.66 -4.06 3.67
N LEU A 338 7.66 -3.35 4.18
CA LEU A 338 8.86 -3.03 3.40
C LEU A 338 9.69 -4.29 3.21
N THR A 339 9.95 -4.62 1.95
CA THR A 339 10.65 -5.87 1.55
C THR A 339 12.03 -5.60 0.95
N GLY A 340 12.26 -4.40 0.40
CA GLY A 340 13.54 -4.04 -0.19
C GLY A 340 13.77 -2.53 -0.30
N VAL A 341 15.01 -2.11 -0.12
CA VAL A 341 15.50 -0.74 -0.28
C VAL A 341 16.70 -0.79 -1.23
N PHE A 342 16.60 -0.06 -2.33
CA PHE A 342 17.70 0.15 -3.27
C PHE A 342 18.41 1.45 -2.88
N TRP A 343 19.57 1.32 -2.27
CA TRP A 343 20.35 2.42 -1.71
C TRP A 343 21.50 2.75 -2.65
N ASN A 344 21.32 3.75 -3.51
CA ASN A 344 22.36 4.18 -4.46
C ASN A 344 23.12 5.41 -3.95
N SER A 345 23.04 5.71 -2.65
CA SER A 345 23.50 6.94 -2.02
C SER A 345 24.75 6.71 -1.17
N GLU A 346 25.65 7.69 -1.15
CA GLU A 346 26.81 7.70 -0.24
C GLU A 346 26.42 8.02 1.22
N ALA A 347 25.19 8.48 1.47
CA ALA A 347 24.72 8.71 2.83
C ALA A 347 24.70 7.40 3.62
N GLU A 348 24.94 7.49 4.92
CA GLU A 348 24.88 6.33 5.81
C GLU A 348 23.46 5.75 5.79
N VAL A 349 23.36 4.43 5.61
CA VAL A 349 22.11 3.69 5.83
C VAL A 349 21.81 3.77 7.32
N GLY A 350 21.14 4.84 7.76
CA GLY A 350 20.93 5.10 9.18
C GLY A 350 20.25 3.91 9.86
N ASP A 351 20.93 3.33 10.86
CA ASP A 351 20.59 2.06 11.53
C ASP A 351 19.14 2.07 12.05
N PRO A 352 18.25 1.21 11.50
CA PRO A 352 16.96 0.96 12.08
C PRO A 352 16.95 -0.48 12.61
N GLN A 353 16.45 -0.63 13.83
CA GLN A 353 16.00 -1.92 14.35
C GLN A 353 15.30 -2.74 13.24
N GLY A 354 15.96 -3.78 12.70
CA GLY A 354 15.39 -4.68 11.68
C GLY A 354 15.99 -4.63 10.27
N VAL A 355 16.94 -3.74 9.96
CA VAL A 355 17.68 -3.81 8.69
C VAL A 355 18.84 -4.78 8.82
N ASN A 356 18.85 -5.81 7.98
CA ASN A 356 19.93 -6.80 7.97
C ASN A 356 20.91 -6.46 6.84
N GLU A 357 22.21 -6.42 7.14
CA GLU A 357 23.26 -6.34 6.11
C GLU A 357 23.22 -7.50 5.11
N ASN A 358 22.60 -8.62 5.49
CA ASN A 358 22.32 -9.75 4.62
C ASN A 358 20.92 -9.58 3.99
N CYS A 359 20.88 -9.55 2.65
CA CYS A 359 19.66 -9.54 1.86
C CYS A 359 18.99 -10.91 1.90
N PHE A 360 18.29 -11.22 2.97
CA PHE A 360 17.40 -12.36 2.96
C PHE A 360 16.20 -12.08 2.02
N LEU A 361 16.13 -12.75 0.88
CA LEU A 361 15.05 -12.54 -0.08
C LEU A 361 13.83 -13.40 0.27
N TYR A 362 12.67 -12.75 0.50
CA TYR A 362 11.45 -13.42 1.00
C TYR A 362 10.63 -14.10 -0.07
N LEU A 363 9.82 -15.02 0.44
CA LEU A 363 8.60 -15.46 -0.21
C LEU A 363 7.42 -14.60 0.29
N GLN A 364 6.81 -13.81 -0.58
CA GLN A 364 5.60 -13.02 -0.34
C GLN A 364 4.36 -13.94 -0.30
N THR A 365 3.40 -13.71 0.60
CA THR A 365 2.12 -14.46 0.56
C THR A 365 1.12 -13.78 -0.40
N LYS A 366 0.09 -14.50 -0.88
CA LYS A 366 -1.00 -13.91 -1.71
C LYS A 366 -1.69 -12.69 -1.12
N ASN A 367 -1.73 -12.59 0.21
CA ASN A 367 -2.24 -11.41 0.92
C ASN A 367 -1.23 -10.28 0.96
N ASN A 368 -0.16 -10.37 0.16
CA ASN A 368 0.82 -9.33 0.02
C ASN A 368 1.59 -9.02 1.33
N SER A 369 1.49 -9.91 2.31
CA SER A 369 2.12 -9.84 3.63
C SER A 369 3.35 -10.75 3.72
N VAL A 370 4.35 -10.30 4.47
CA VAL A 370 5.53 -11.09 4.86
C VAL A 370 5.11 -12.11 5.94
N PRO A 371 5.58 -13.37 5.90
CA PRO A 371 5.27 -14.37 6.93
C PRO A 371 5.64 -13.91 8.34
N TYR A 372 4.79 -14.21 9.33
CA TYR A 372 4.81 -13.66 10.70
C TYR A 372 6.01 -14.10 11.59
N TRP A 373 6.97 -14.88 11.08
CA TRP A 373 8.07 -15.45 11.86
C TRP A 373 9.42 -14.85 11.44
N GLY A 374 9.71 -13.65 11.95
CA GLY A 374 11.00 -12.96 11.80
C GLY A 374 10.84 -11.44 11.86
N PRO A 375 11.78 -10.67 12.46
CA PRO A 375 11.65 -9.22 12.59
C PRO A 375 11.69 -8.53 11.22
N ASN A 376 10.53 -8.26 10.59
CA ASN A 376 10.36 -7.42 9.39
C ASN A 376 11.62 -7.29 8.54
N TRP A 377 12.12 -8.41 8.00
CA TRP A 377 13.46 -8.39 7.42
C TRP A 377 13.43 -7.50 6.15
N VAL A 378 14.26 -6.47 6.10
CA VAL A 378 14.37 -5.55 4.97
C VAL A 378 15.65 -5.86 4.19
N ASN A 379 15.53 -6.10 2.88
CA ASN A 379 16.69 -6.23 2.00
C ASN A 379 17.26 -4.85 1.68
N VAL A 380 18.55 -4.60 1.93
CA VAL A 380 19.22 -3.36 1.50
C VAL A 380 20.25 -3.70 0.43
N ILE A 381 20.00 -3.20 -0.78
CA ILE A 381 20.86 -3.37 -1.94
C ILE A 381 21.63 -2.06 -2.11
N ILE A 382 22.93 -2.08 -1.84
CA ILE A 382 23.78 -0.88 -1.87
C ILE A 382 24.46 -0.82 -3.24
N ASP A 383 24.26 0.27 -3.98
CA ASP A 383 24.82 0.48 -5.31
C ASP A 383 24.56 -0.68 -6.29
N GLY A 384 23.35 -1.24 -6.20
CA GLY A 384 22.97 -2.41 -6.99
C GLY A 384 23.68 -3.71 -6.57
N VAL A 385 24.32 -3.77 -5.41
CA VAL A 385 25.04 -4.95 -4.90
C VAL A 385 24.55 -5.34 -3.50
N ALA A 386 24.09 -6.58 -3.36
CA ALA A 386 23.84 -7.23 -2.08
C ALA A 386 25.08 -7.99 -1.59
N LYS A 387 25.40 -7.85 -0.30
CA LYS A 387 26.53 -8.52 0.35
C LYS A 387 26.34 -10.04 0.44
N SER A 388 25.16 -10.49 0.83
CA SER A 388 24.80 -11.91 0.81
C SER A 388 23.28 -12.07 0.69
N ILE A 389 22.85 -13.14 0.03
CA ILE A 389 21.46 -13.54 -0.09
C ILE A 389 21.31 -14.97 0.39
N GLU A 390 20.36 -15.19 1.30
CA GLU A 390 19.94 -16.53 1.70
C GLU A 390 18.48 -16.73 1.30
N LEU A 391 18.26 -17.59 0.31
CA LEU A 391 16.94 -18.06 -0.07
C LEU A 391 16.55 -19.21 0.84
N LYS A 392 15.43 -19.07 1.55
CA LYS A 392 14.91 -20.13 2.41
C LYS A 392 13.87 -20.97 1.66
N TYR A 393 14.13 -22.26 1.56
CA TYR A 393 13.19 -23.26 1.07
C TYR A 393 12.55 -23.99 2.27
N ASP A 394 11.38 -23.52 2.71
CA ASP A 394 10.65 -24.13 3.84
C ASP A 394 9.34 -24.79 3.40
N ILE A 395 9.31 -26.13 3.45
CA ILE A 395 8.13 -26.97 3.20
C ILE A 395 7.43 -27.42 4.49
N SER A 396 7.96 -27.07 5.66
CA SER A 396 7.52 -27.60 6.96
C SER A 396 6.28 -26.92 7.54
N SER A 397 5.85 -25.78 6.96
CA SER A 397 4.65 -25.09 7.42
C SER A 397 3.36 -25.80 7.00
N TRP A 398 2.78 -26.56 7.93
CA TRP A 398 1.46 -27.15 7.78
C TRP A 398 0.41 -26.04 7.56
N ARG A 399 -0.24 -26.06 6.38
CA ARG A 399 -1.41 -25.24 5.97
C ARG A 399 -1.13 -23.74 5.74
N GLY A 400 -1.04 -23.37 4.45
CA GLY A 400 -1.79 -22.19 3.96
C GLY A 400 -1.02 -21.00 3.39
N SER A 401 0.32 -20.97 3.39
CA SER A 401 1.03 -19.81 2.82
C SER A 401 1.23 -19.97 1.30
N GLU A 402 0.55 -19.11 0.54
CA GLU A 402 0.77 -18.91 -0.90
C GLU A 402 2.06 -18.09 -1.12
N ASN A 403 3.19 -18.64 -0.66
CA ASN A 403 4.52 -18.07 -0.77
C ASN A 403 4.92 -17.86 -2.25
N ILE A 404 5.47 -16.68 -2.57
CA ILE A 404 5.86 -16.20 -3.90
C ILE A 404 7.25 -15.57 -3.79
N PHE A 405 8.25 -16.15 -4.46
CA PHE A 405 9.53 -15.48 -4.65
C PHE A 405 9.33 -14.26 -5.58
N ALA A 406 9.77 -13.08 -5.13
CA ALA A 406 9.65 -11.85 -5.88
C ALA A 406 10.90 -10.96 -5.70
N CYS A 407 11.49 -10.59 -6.82
CA CYS A 407 12.58 -9.65 -6.96
C CYS A 407 12.08 -8.45 -7.78
N PRO A 408 11.84 -7.29 -7.16
CA PRO A 408 11.17 -6.16 -7.83
C PRO A 408 12.07 -5.42 -8.84
N GLN A 409 13.39 -5.56 -8.72
CA GLN A 409 14.38 -4.90 -9.57
C GLN A 409 15.67 -5.73 -9.56
N ALA A 410 16.36 -5.76 -10.70
CA ALA A 410 17.60 -6.51 -10.86
C ALA A 410 18.76 -5.91 -10.05
N PHE A 411 19.67 -6.78 -9.58
CA PHE A 411 20.85 -6.41 -8.79
C PHE A 411 21.90 -7.54 -8.78
N LYS A 412 23.10 -7.24 -8.30
CA LYS A 412 24.19 -8.21 -8.11
C LYS A 412 24.22 -8.73 -6.68
N ALA A 413 24.61 -9.98 -6.49
CA ALA A 413 24.82 -10.59 -5.18
C ALA A 413 26.26 -11.09 -5.06
N LYS A 414 27.00 -10.61 -4.06
CA LYS A 414 28.35 -11.15 -3.77
C LYS A 414 28.30 -12.63 -3.38
N SER A 415 27.25 -13.04 -2.70
CA SER A 415 26.94 -14.43 -2.41
C SER A 415 25.42 -14.62 -2.46
N ILE A 416 24.95 -15.71 -3.06
CA ILE A 416 23.57 -16.17 -2.94
C ILE A 416 23.57 -17.67 -2.66
N SER A 417 22.69 -18.13 -1.78
CA SER A 417 22.52 -19.55 -1.51
C SER A 417 21.06 -19.95 -1.31
N VAL A 418 20.75 -21.20 -1.63
CA VAL A 418 19.52 -21.89 -1.24
C VAL A 418 19.86 -23.28 -0.72
N ASP A 419 19.21 -23.67 0.36
CA ASP A 419 19.33 -24.98 0.96
C ASP A 419 18.13 -25.84 0.58
N ILE A 420 18.38 -27.04 0.06
CA ILE A 420 17.33 -27.97 -0.39
C ILE A 420 17.54 -29.31 0.30
N HIS A 421 16.50 -29.79 0.99
CA HIS A 421 16.53 -31.09 1.66
C HIS A 421 16.25 -32.25 0.68
N PHE A 422 17.00 -33.34 0.82
CA PHE A 422 16.85 -34.59 0.08
C PHE A 422 16.68 -35.76 1.08
N ASP A 423 15.48 -36.34 1.12
CA ASP A 423 15.09 -37.36 2.11
C ASP A 423 15.86 -38.68 1.99
N THR A 424 16.00 -39.38 3.13
CA THR A 424 16.68 -40.70 3.28
C THR A 424 15.79 -41.90 2.94
N GLN A 425 14.50 -41.69 2.63
CA GLN A 425 13.54 -42.79 2.67
C GLN A 425 13.72 -43.77 1.49
N TRP A 426 13.65 -45.05 1.82
CA TRP A 426 13.98 -46.18 0.96
C TRP A 426 12.99 -46.30 -0.21
N THR A 427 13.49 -46.18 -1.44
CA THR A 427 12.89 -46.90 -2.57
C THR A 427 13.42 -48.34 -2.57
N TYR A 428 12.62 -49.30 -3.05
CA TYR A 428 12.94 -50.73 -3.12
C TYR A 428 14.40 -51.05 -3.53
N GLN A 429 14.90 -52.24 -3.17
CA GLN A 429 16.25 -52.71 -3.53
C GLN A 429 16.61 -52.39 -5.01
N ASN A 430 17.74 -51.69 -5.21
CA ASN A 430 18.37 -51.34 -6.49
C ASN A 430 17.92 -50.05 -7.23
N VAL A 431 17.36 -49.03 -6.56
CA VAL A 431 17.06 -47.71 -7.18
C VAL A 431 17.52 -46.53 -6.31
N SER A 432 17.93 -45.42 -6.95
CA SER A 432 18.31 -44.18 -6.27
C SER A 432 17.09 -43.49 -5.66
N SER A 433 17.14 -43.13 -4.37
CA SER A 433 16.21 -42.17 -3.78
C SER A 433 16.62 -40.72 -4.06
N GLY A 434 15.84 -39.74 -3.60
CA GLY A 434 16.23 -38.32 -3.64
C GLY A 434 15.86 -37.53 -4.90
N TRP A 435 14.91 -38.00 -5.71
CA TRP A 435 14.45 -37.24 -6.87
C TRP A 435 13.61 -36.01 -6.48
N ARG A 436 13.92 -34.87 -7.09
CA ARG A 436 13.18 -33.61 -6.94
C ARG A 436 13.08 -32.88 -8.27
N THR A 437 12.18 -31.92 -8.36
CA THR A 437 12.23 -30.89 -9.39
C THR A 437 12.92 -29.64 -8.85
N LEU A 438 13.55 -28.88 -9.73
CA LEU A 438 14.38 -27.72 -9.36
C LEU A 438 14.22 -26.59 -10.39
N ALA A 439 14.06 -25.35 -9.93
CA ALA A 439 14.12 -24.14 -10.75
C ALA A 439 14.70 -22.99 -9.93
N LEU A 440 15.97 -22.64 -10.14
CA LEU A 440 16.67 -21.62 -9.34
C LEU A 440 16.67 -20.26 -10.04
N PRO A 441 16.64 -19.12 -9.31
CA PRO A 441 16.74 -17.79 -9.91
C PRO A 441 18.18 -17.37 -10.24
N PHE A 442 19.16 -18.28 -10.08
CA PHE A 442 20.57 -18.03 -10.31
C PHE A 442 21.30 -19.32 -10.75
N THR A 443 22.48 -19.15 -11.35
CA THR A 443 23.39 -20.25 -11.71
C THR A 443 24.29 -20.59 -10.53
N PRO A 444 24.18 -21.78 -9.90
CA PRO A 444 25.07 -22.17 -8.82
C PRO A 444 26.50 -22.42 -9.31
N THR A 445 27.49 -21.83 -8.64
CA THR A 445 28.93 -22.06 -8.86
C THR A 445 29.53 -23.04 -7.85
N HIS A 446 28.79 -23.33 -6.76
CA HIS A 446 29.15 -24.31 -5.74
C HIS A 446 27.90 -25.08 -5.31
N ILE A 447 27.98 -26.41 -5.34
CA ILE A 447 26.95 -27.31 -4.82
C ILE A 447 27.64 -28.22 -3.82
N SER A 448 27.10 -28.32 -2.60
CA SER A 448 27.78 -29.04 -1.53
C SER A 448 26.83 -29.62 -0.50
N HIS A 449 27.26 -30.71 0.13
CA HIS A 449 26.68 -31.28 1.32
C HIS A 449 27.64 -31.09 2.51
N ALA A 450 27.13 -30.72 3.69
CA ALA A 450 27.96 -30.37 4.84
C ALA A 450 28.99 -31.46 5.21
N GLU A 451 28.58 -32.72 5.17
CA GLU A 451 29.44 -33.86 5.56
C GLU A 451 30.13 -34.54 4.37
N LYS A 452 29.54 -34.43 3.17
CA LYS A 452 30.00 -35.20 1.99
C LYS A 452 30.81 -34.32 1.04
N GLY A 453 30.90 -33.02 1.29
CA GLY A 453 31.72 -32.08 0.53
C GLY A 453 31.07 -31.67 -0.80
N ARG A 454 31.90 -31.43 -1.80
CA ARG A 454 31.50 -30.85 -3.09
C ARG A 454 30.74 -31.86 -3.95
N LEU A 455 29.66 -31.40 -4.58
CA LEU A 455 28.81 -32.18 -5.47
C LEU A 455 28.82 -31.56 -6.88
N ALA A 456 28.65 -32.38 -7.90
CA ALA A 456 28.50 -31.90 -9.28
C ALA A 456 27.68 -32.87 -10.14
N PRO A 457 27.02 -32.42 -11.23
CA PRO A 457 26.34 -33.32 -12.13
C PRO A 457 27.29 -34.34 -12.79
N PHE A 458 26.77 -35.52 -13.14
CA PHE A 458 27.51 -36.47 -13.98
C PHE A 458 28.01 -35.81 -15.26
N GLY A 459 29.27 -36.11 -15.63
CA GLY A 459 29.90 -35.56 -16.83
C GLY A 459 30.42 -34.13 -16.69
N SER A 460 30.40 -33.55 -15.49
CA SER A 460 31.04 -32.26 -15.21
C SER A 460 32.56 -32.41 -15.01
N ASP A 461 33.31 -31.35 -15.32
CA ASP A 461 34.77 -31.30 -15.17
C ASP A 461 35.23 -30.85 -13.76
N ILE A 462 34.36 -30.99 -12.75
CA ILE A 462 34.65 -30.51 -11.39
C ILE A 462 35.42 -31.59 -10.62
N GLU A 463 36.73 -31.41 -10.51
CA GLU A 463 37.62 -32.34 -9.80
C GLU A 463 37.22 -32.54 -8.32
N GLY A 464 37.25 -33.80 -7.89
CA GLY A 464 36.95 -34.20 -6.50
C GLY A 464 35.49 -34.06 -6.07
N ALA A 465 34.59 -33.66 -6.97
CA ALA A 465 33.17 -33.57 -6.68
C ALA A 465 32.47 -34.93 -6.79
N LYS A 466 31.54 -35.19 -5.88
CA LYS A 466 30.70 -36.39 -5.92
C LYS A 466 29.56 -36.18 -6.91
N PRO A 467 29.30 -37.16 -7.81
CA PRO A 467 28.36 -36.98 -8.90
C PRO A 467 26.90 -37.07 -8.42
N PHE A 468 26.00 -36.36 -9.10
CA PHE A 468 24.55 -36.52 -8.97
C PHE A 468 23.86 -36.42 -10.34
N TRP A 469 22.60 -36.86 -10.44
CA TRP A 469 21.84 -36.76 -11.69
C TRP A 469 21.17 -35.40 -11.84
N LEU A 470 21.37 -34.77 -12.99
CA LEU A 470 20.70 -33.53 -13.39
C LEU A 470 20.18 -33.67 -14.81
N ARG A 471 18.87 -33.44 -15.01
CA ARG A 471 18.19 -33.67 -16.28
C ARG A 471 17.28 -32.53 -16.68
N ARG A 472 17.31 -32.19 -17.96
CA ARG A 472 16.46 -31.18 -18.61
C ARG A 472 15.47 -31.85 -19.55
N LEU A 473 14.25 -31.34 -19.63
CA LEU A 473 13.25 -31.83 -20.59
C LEU A 473 13.52 -31.22 -21.98
N THR A 474 13.45 -32.04 -23.01
CA THR A 474 13.57 -31.65 -24.42
C THR A 474 12.47 -32.33 -25.24
N GLN A 475 12.35 -31.99 -26.52
CA GLN A 475 11.39 -32.60 -27.43
C GLN A 475 11.56 -34.13 -27.57
N GLU A 476 12.75 -34.66 -27.27
CA GLU A 476 13.06 -36.10 -27.29
C GLU A 476 12.87 -36.78 -25.92
N GLY A 477 12.57 -36.00 -24.88
CA GLY A 477 12.45 -36.46 -23.50
C GLY A 477 13.54 -35.85 -22.60
N PHE A 478 13.80 -36.51 -21.46
CA PHE A 478 14.80 -36.04 -20.49
C PHE A 478 16.21 -36.38 -20.94
N THR A 479 17.09 -35.37 -20.93
CA THR A 479 18.51 -35.49 -21.27
C THR A 479 19.38 -35.09 -20.08
N ASP A 480 20.51 -35.76 -19.90
CA ASP A 480 21.50 -35.40 -18.86
C ASP A 480 22.19 -34.08 -19.24
N VAL A 481 22.39 -33.21 -18.25
CA VAL A 481 23.08 -31.91 -18.40
C VAL A 481 24.07 -31.68 -17.27
N THR A 482 25.08 -30.84 -17.52
CA THR A 482 26.23 -30.65 -16.60
C THR A 482 26.17 -29.36 -15.79
N SER A 483 25.17 -28.50 -16.02
CA SER A 483 25.00 -27.21 -15.36
C SER A 483 23.53 -26.83 -15.19
N ILE A 484 23.26 -25.98 -14.19
CA ILE A 484 21.94 -25.40 -13.92
C ILE A 484 21.92 -23.98 -14.47
N GLU A 485 20.94 -23.66 -15.30
CA GLU A 485 20.68 -22.31 -15.82
C GLU A 485 19.59 -21.62 -14.97
N PRO A 486 19.61 -20.28 -14.84
CA PRO A 486 18.59 -19.55 -14.11
C PRO A 486 17.22 -19.74 -14.76
N ASN A 487 16.16 -19.72 -13.95
CA ASN A 487 14.75 -19.80 -14.37
C ASN A 487 14.36 -21.08 -15.15
N THR A 488 15.26 -22.06 -15.24
CA THR A 488 15.07 -23.26 -16.06
C THR A 488 14.64 -24.45 -15.19
N PRO A 489 13.63 -25.25 -15.61
CA PRO A 489 13.17 -26.40 -14.84
C PRO A 489 14.05 -27.63 -15.05
N TYR A 490 14.41 -28.30 -13.97
CA TYR A 490 15.19 -29.54 -13.99
C TYR A 490 14.53 -30.63 -13.14
N ILE A 491 14.92 -31.86 -13.43
CA ILE A 491 14.83 -32.97 -12.50
C ILE A 491 16.24 -33.24 -11.95
N ILE A 492 16.34 -33.37 -10.63
CA ILE A 492 17.59 -33.63 -9.92
C ILE A 492 17.45 -34.83 -8.99
N ALA A 493 18.48 -35.66 -8.89
CA ALA A 493 18.53 -36.74 -7.90
C ALA A 493 19.91 -36.91 -7.27
N MET A 494 19.91 -37.01 -5.94
CA MET A 494 21.09 -37.30 -5.14
C MET A 494 21.26 -38.82 -4.98
N PRO A 495 22.45 -39.40 -5.20
CA PRO A 495 22.64 -40.83 -5.02
C PRO A 495 22.46 -41.23 -3.55
N TYR A 496 21.61 -42.21 -3.31
CA TYR A 496 21.47 -42.81 -1.99
C TYR A 496 20.94 -44.24 -2.13
N ASN A 497 21.80 -45.19 -1.79
CA ASN A 497 21.51 -46.61 -1.66
C ASN A 497 22.62 -47.24 -0.81
N PRO A 498 22.46 -47.30 0.52
CA PRO A 498 23.52 -47.77 1.42
C PRO A 498 23.88 -49.25 1.23
N ASP A 499 23.03 -50.03 0.56
CA ASP A 499 23.31 -51.44 0.23
C ASP A 499 24.21 -51.60 -1.00
N ILE A 500 24.36 -50.55 -1.82
CA ILE A 500 25.09 -50.60 -3.10
C ILE A 500 26.28 -49.65 -3.10
N TYR A 501 26.07 -48.40 -2.70
CA TYR A 501 27.10 -47.36 -2.75
C TYR A 501 27.86 -47.30 -1.43
N ILE A 502 29.16 -47.04 -1.49
CA ILE A 502 29.94 -46.71 -0.29
C ILE A 502 29.42 -45.41 0.35
N ASP A 503 29.56 -45.29 1.67
CA ASP A 503 28.96 -44.21 2.48
C ASP A 503 29.17 -42.81 1.91
N GLU A 504 30.37 -42.54 1.39
CA GLU A 504 30.72 -41.22 0.91
C GLU A 504 29.89 -40.76 -0.32
N TYR A 505 29.26 -41.67 -1.06
CA TYR A 505 28.36 -41.37 -2.19
C TYR A 505 26.87 -41.47 -1.81
N ASN A 506 26.56 -41.83 -0.56
CA ASN A 506 25.20 -41.76 -0.05
C ASN A 506 24.93 -40.34 0.45
N ILE A 507 24.25 -39.56 -0.39
CA ILE A 507 23.92 -38.16 -0.15
C ILE A 507 22.46 -38.06 0.30
N SER A 508 22.25 -37.76 1.57
CA SER A 508 20.94 -37.42 2.12
C SER A 508 21.08 -36.32 3.17
N GLY A 509 20.05 -35.48 3.28
CA GLY A 509 20.08 -34.28 4.09
C GLY A 509 20.04 -33.02 3.25
N THR A 510 20.55 -31.92 3.80
CA THR A 510 20.52 -30.61 3.16
C THR A 510 21.68 -30.44 2.19
N VAL A 511 21.35 -30.11 0.94
CA VAL A 511 22.31 -29.72 -0.09
C VAL A 511 22.19 -28.22 -0.32
N THR A 512 23.32 -27.51 -0.24
CA THR A 512 23.41 -26.07 -0.48
C THR A 512 23.80 -25.82 -1.94
N PHE A 513 23.00 -25.02 -2.63
CA PHE A 513 23.31 -24.45 -3.94
C PHE A 513 23.73 -23.02 -3.72
N LYS A 514 24.94 -22.66 -4.14
CA LYS A 514 25.55 -21.35 -3.89
C LYS A 514 26.12 -20.76 -5.16
N ALA A 515 26.05 -19.44 -5.29
CA ALA A 515 26.79 -18.68 -6.28
C ALA A 515 27.51 -17.48 -5.66
N THR A 516 28.58 -17.06 -6.33
CA THR A 516 29.39 -15.89 -5.99
C THR A 516 29.34 -14.90 -7.15
N ASP A 517 29.23 -13.61 -6.85
CA ASP A 517 29.07 -12.55 -7.85
C ASP A 517 27.95 -12.85 -8.88
N ALA A 518 26.79 -13.28 -8.37
CA ALA A 518 25.65 -13.66 -9.19
C ALA A 518 24.84 -12.44 -9.62
N GLU A 519 24.38 -12.43 -10.88
CA GLU A 519 23.37 -11.51 -11.36
C GLU A 519 21.98 -12.05 -10.98
N ILE A 520 21.17 -11.23 -10.33
CA ILE A 520 19.79 -11.54 -9.96
C ILE A 520 18.87 -10.64 -10.77
N GLU A 521 18.16 -11.24 -11.71
CA GLU A 521 17.19 -10.54 -12.54
C GLU A 521 15.91 -10.20 -11.76
N ALA A 522 15.23 -9.15 -12.18
CA ALA A 522 13.87 -8.90 -11.73
C ALA A 522 13.00 -10.12 -12.04
N THR A 523 12.12 -10.50 -11.11
CA THR A 523 11.29 -11.69 -11.28
C THR A 523 10.41 -11.53 -12.53
N PRO A 524 10.53 -12.44 -13.52
CA PRO A 524 9.76 -12.32 -14.74
C PRO A 524 8.27 -12.54 -14.46
N GLN A 525 7.42 -11.92 -15.29
CA GLN A 525 5.97 -12.06 -15.18
C GLN A 525 5.54 -13.53 -15.37
N GLU A 526 6.24 -14.27 -16.22
CA GLU A 526 6.04 -15.70 -16.48
C GLU A 526 7.39 -16.40 -16.65
N LEU A 527 7.53 -17.60 -16.10
CA LEU A 527 8.68 -18.46 -16.33
C LEU A 527 8.36 -19.41 -17.49
N LEU A 528 9.24 -19.46 -18.48
CA LEU A 528 9.04 -20.29 -19.67
C LEU A 528 9.19 -21.79 -19.32
N PRO A 529 8.27 -22.66 -19.76
CA PRO A 529 8.43 -24.09 -19.60
C PRO A 529 9.41 -24.67 -20.63
N ASP A 530 10.02 -25.80 -20.29
CA ASP A 530 10.67 -26.66 -21.28
C ASP A 530 9.63 -27.54 -21.98
N GLU A 531 9.79 -27.73 -23.29
CA GLU A 531 8.87 -28.49 -24.14
C GLU A 531 9.31 -29.95 -24.29
N GLY A 532 8.47 -30.88 -23.84
CA GLY A 532 8.61 -32.31 -24.04
C GLY A 532 7.81 -32.85 -25.23
N PRO A 533 7.78 -34.18 -25.45
CA PRO A 533 6.98 -34.80 -26.51
C PRO A 533 5.47 -34.56 -26.32
N ASP A 534 4.95 -34.98 -25.16
CA ASP A 534 3.51 -35.01 -24.85
C ASP A 534 3.08 -33.90 -23.86
N TYR A 535 4.04 -33.23 -23.22
CA TYR A 535 3.81 -32.34 -22.09
C TYR A 535 4.88 -31.24 -21.97
N TYR A 536 4.60 -30.23 -21.15
CA TYR A 536 5.52 -29.17 -20.73
C TYR A 536 6.01 -29.43 -19.30
N LEU A 537 7.27 -29.10 -19.01
CA LEU A 537 7.77 -28.99 -17.65
C LEU A 537 7.82 -27.50 -17.27
N GLN A 538 6.95 -27.11 -16.34
CA GLN A 538 6.70 -25.74 -15.94
C GLN A 538 7.40 -25.41 -14.63
N PRO A 539 8.40 -24.51 -14.61
CA PRO A 539 8.99 -23.99 -13.36
C PRO A 539 8.01 -23.05 -12.64
N THR A 540 8.17 -22.90 -11.31
CA THR A 540 7.36 -21.97 -10.51
C THR A 540 8.13 -21.30 -9.37
N TYR A 541 7.87 -20.01 -9.18
CA TYR A 541 8.28 -19.20 -8.03
C TYR A 541 7.15 -18.97 -7.04
N ARG A 542 6.08 -19.77 -7.12
CA ARG A 542 4.96 -19.70 -6.19
C ARG A 542 4.40 -21.08 -5.91
N ARG A 543 3.63 -21.20 -4.82
CA ARG A 543 2.82 -22.38 -4.55
C ARG A 543 1.78 -22.61 -5.66
N VAL A 544 1.73 -23.82 -6.20
CA VAL A 544 0.68 -24.28 -7.12
C VAL A 544 -0.07 -25.41 -6.44
N ALA A 545 -1.37 -25.24 -6.23
CA ALA A 545 -2.20 -26.20 -5.53
C ALA A 545 -2.46 -27.45 -6.38
N ALA A 546 -2.41 -28.62 -5.75
CA ALA A 546 -2.75 -29.90 -6.34
C ALA A 546 -4.14 -29.86 -7.04
N ASN A 547 -4.21 -30.23 -8.33
CA ASN A 547 -5.47 -30.36 -9.08
C ASN A 547 -5.27 -31.22 -10.34
N ASP A 548 -6.36 -31.48 -11.07
CA ASP A 548 -6.37 -32.43 -12.20
C ASP A 548 -5.59 -31.99 -13.45
N GLU A 549 -5.19 -30.73 -13.54
CA GLU A 549 -4.46 -30.18 -14.70
C GLU A 549 -2.94 -30.14 -14.48
N ILE A 550 -2.47 -30.43 -13.26
CA ILE A 550 -1.05 -30.43 -12.91
C ILE A 550 -0.59 -31.81 -12.47
N TYR A 551 0.64 -32.15 -12.85
CA TYR A 551 1.27 -33.42 -12.52
C TYR A 551 2.57 -33.16 -11.77
N VAL A 552 2.74 -33.81 -10.62
CA VAL A 552 3.90 -33.60 -9.75
C VAL A 552 4.72 -34.87 -9.66
N LEU A 553 6.01 -34.72 -9.32
CA LEU A 553 6.90 -35.86 -9.16
C LEU A 553 6.40 -36.73 -8.01
N ASN A 554 6.15 -38.01 -8.28
CA ASN A 554 5.57 -38.93 -7.31
C ASN A 554 6.53 -39.14 -6.12
N ARG A 555 6.15 -38.64 -4.94
CA ARG A 555 6.84 -38.90 -3.65
C ARG A 555 6.09 -39.93 -2.78
N ASN A 556 5.06 -40.59 -3.32
CA ASN A 556 4.17 -41.47 -2.57
C ASN A 556 4.39 -42.95 -2.90
N TRP A 557 4.53 -43.77 -1.86
CA TRP A 557 4.68 -45.23 -1.93
C TRP A 557 3.44 -45.99 -2.42
N TRP A 558 2.26 -45.38 -2.40
CA TRP A 558 0.98 -46.05 -2.69
C TRP A 558 0.41 -45.79 -4.08
N ALA A 559 1.18 -45.27 -5.03
CA ALA A 559 0.72 -45.18 -6.41
C ALA A 559 0.32 -46.59 -6.91
N GLU A 560 -0.97 -46.78 -7.19
CA GLU A 560 -1.53 -48.06 -7.64
C GLU A 560 -0.76 -48.55 -8.88
N GLY A 561 -0.18 -49.76 -8.82
CA GLY A 561 0.50 -50.38 -9.96
C GLY A 561 2.03 -50.46 -9.90
N GLY A 562 2.67 -50.33 -8.73
CA GLY A 562 4.09 -50.64 -8.56
C GLY A 562 5.04 -49.57 -9.13
N GLN A 563 4.62 -48.32 -9.14
CA GLN A 563 5.43 -47.19 -9.60
C GLN A 563 6.42 -46.75 -8.51
N TYR A 564 7.69 -46.61 -8.88
CA TYR A 564 8.75 -46.17 -7.96
C TYR A 564 8.65 -44.66 -7.68
N GLU A 565 8.99 -44.27 -6.45
CA GLU A 565 9.16 -42.87 -6.06
C GLU A 565 10.15 -42.16 -6.99
N GLY A 566 9.89 -40.91 -7.33
CA GLY A 566 10.80 -40.09 -8.12
C GLY A 566 10.92 -40.47 -9.60
N SER A 567 10.32 -41.59 -10.03
CA SER A 567 10.50 -42.13 -11.38
C SER A 567 9.33 -41.82 -12.32
N VAL A 568 8.28 -41.17 -11.82
CA VAL A 568 7.07 -40.83 -12.58
C VAL A 568 6.46 -39.52 -12.07
N PHE A 569 5.82 -38.75 -12.94
CA PHE A 569 4.89 -37.69 -12.56
C PHE A 569 3.48 -38.23 -12.52
N THR A 570 2.74 -37.90 -11.48
CA THR A 570 1.36 -38.35 -11.28
C THR A 570 0.44 -37.16 -10.97
N ASN A 571 -0.82 -37.28 -11.36
CA ASN A 571 -1.86 -36.39 -10.85
C ASN A 571 -2.20 -36.89 -9.44
N THR A 572 -1.99 -36.04 -8.45
CA THR A 572 -2.30 -36.33 -7.05
C THR A 572 -3.11 -35.18 -6.48
N ALA A 573 -4.16 -35.52 -5.74
CA ALA A 573 -5.01 -34.54 -5.06
C ALA A 573 -4.39 -34.01 -3.75
N SER A 574 -3.20 -34.49 -3.34
CA SER A 574 -2.64 -34.25 -2.00
C SER A 574 -1.28 -33.55 -1.97
N GLN A 575 -0.64 -33.31 -3.11
CA GLN A 575 0.71 -32.74 -3.16
C GLN A 575 0.78 -31.46 -3.98
N ASP A 576 1.11 -30.36 -3.31
CA ASP A 576 1.37 -29.07 -3.93
C ASP A 576 2.78 -28.98 -4.51
N VAL A 577 2.98 -28.00 -5.38
CA VAL A 577 4.29 -27.60 -5.93
C VAL A 577 4.70 -26.30 -5.26
N TYR A 578 5.91 -26.21 -4.73
CA TYR A 578 6.39 -25.04 -3.98
C TYR A 578 7.35 -24.17 -4.80
N CYS A 579 7.79 -23.03 -4.23
CA CYS A 579 8.78 -22.16 -4.86
C CYS A 579 10.08 -22.94 -5.15
N PHE A 580 10.72 -22.63 -6.27
CA PHE A 580 11.94 -23.29 -6.75
C PHE A 580 11.75 -24.74 -7.21
N GLU A 581 10.51 -25.19 -7.40
CA GLU A 581 10.17 -26.48 -7.99
C GLU A 581 9.55 -26.30 -9.40
N ALA A 582 9.30 -27.43 -10.06
CA ALA A 582 8.61 -27.50 -11.35
C ALA A 582 7.53 -28.60 -11.35
N TYR A 583 6.57 -28.49 -12.27
CA TYR A 583 5.45 -29.43 -12.46
C TYR A 583 5.14 -29.64 -13.94
N VAL A 584 4.40 -30.71 -14.25
CA VAL A 584 4.07 -31.07 -15.62
C VAL A 584 2.68 -30.58 -16.00
N LYS A 585 2.55 -30.03 -17.22
CA LYS A 585 1.27 -29.66 -17.86
C LYS A 585 1.11 -30.41 -19.19
N PRO A 586 -0.05 -31.02 -19.49
CA PRO A 586 -0.29 -31.65 -20.78
C PRO A 586 -0.31 -30.62 -21.92
N LYS A 587 0.13 -31.01 -23.12
CA LYS A 587 -0.07 -30.18 -24.33
C LYS A 587 -1.56 -30.18 -24.73
N PRO A 588 -2.07 -29.08 -25.34
CA PRO A 588 -3.43 -29.06 -25.87
C PRO A 588 -3.67 -30.21 -26.85
N GLY A 589 -4.76 -30.97 -26.63
CA GLY A 589 -5.13 -32.11 -27.48
C GLY A 589 -4.41 -33.43 -27.15
N THR A 590 -3.45 -33.44 -26.22
CA THR A 590 -2.87 -34.69 -25.70
C THR A 590 -3.81 -35.29 -24.64
N PRO A 591 -4.09 -36.61 -24.67
CA PRO A 591 -4.87 -37.25 -23.61
C PRO A 591 -4.22 -37.03 -22.24
N THR A 592 -5.00 -36.61 -21.25
CA THR A 592 -4.56 -36.58 -19.85
C THR A 592 -4.28 -38.00 -19.39
N ARG A 593 -2.99 -38.36 -19.32
CA ARG A 593 -2.54 -39.64 -18.76
C ARG A 593 -2.57 -39.53 -17.23
N SER A 594 -2.85 -40.62 -16.52
CA SER A 594 -2.74 -40.63 -15.04
C SER A 594 -1.28 -40.60 -14.55
N ALA A 595 -0.31 -40.92 -15.43
CA ALA A 595 1.10 -40.88 -15.13
C ALA A 595 1.97 -40.53 -16.37
N TYR A 596 3.09 -39.83 -16.14
CA TYR A 596 4.18 -39.64 -17.10
C TYR A 596 5.45 -40.27 -16.54
N ALA A 597 6.05 -41.23 -17.26
CA ALA A 597 7.20 -41.95 -16.75
C ALA A 597 8.53 -41.29 -17.13
N ILE A 598 9.46 -41.27 -16.19
CA ILE A 598 10.89 -41.02 -16.43
C ILE A 598 11.50 -42.38 -16.72
N ASP A 599 11.76 -42.68 -17.99
CA ASP A 599 12.39 -43.95 -18.36
C ASP A 599 13.89 -43.90 -18.04
N THR A 600 14.26 -44.46 -16.90
CA THR A 600 15.65 -44.61 -16.45
C THR A 600 16.37 -45.78 -17.14
N ARG A 601 15.71 -46.53 -18.03
CA ARG A 601 16.21 -47.79 -18.60
C ARG A 601 16.46 -47.75 -20.12
N SER A 602 15.86 -46.84 -20.89
CA SER A 602 16.02 -46.86 -22.36
C SER A 602 17.33 -46.23 -22.87
N ALA A 603 17.79 -46.74 -24.01
CA ALA A 603 18.97 -46.22 -24.72
C ALA A 603 18.80 -44.79 -25.24
N ASN A 604 17.56 -44.29 -25.35
CA ASN A 604 17.26 -42.93 -25.81
C ASN A 604 17.43 -41.88 -24.70
N THR A 605 17.43 -42.30 -23.42
CA THR A 605 17.70 -41.44 -22.26
C THR A 605 19.10 -41.65 -21.68
N ARG A 606 19.86 -42.64 -22.20
CA ARG A 606 21.30 -42.78 -21.96
C ARG A 606 22.04 -41.94 -22.99
N SER A 607 22.67 -40.86 -22.57
CA SER A 607 23.65 -40.20 -23.44
C SER A 607 24.72 -41.22 -23.86
N VAL A 608 25.24 -41.10 -25.08
CA VAL A 608 26.26 -42.02 -25.64
C VAL A 608 27.53 -42.07 -24.75
N SER A 609 27.72 -41.09 -23.86
CA SER A 609 28.78 -41.05 -22.85
C SER A 609 28.51 -41.88 -21.58
N GLN A 610 27.27 -42.31 -21.29
CA GLN A 610 26.98 -43.20 -20.15
C GLN A 610 27.46 -44.65 -20.34
N LYS A 611 28.02 -45.03 -21.49
CA LYS A 611 28.68 -46.33 -21.62
C LYS A 611 29.93 -46.49 -20.73
N ASN A 612 30.41 -45.40 -20.09
CA ASN A 612 31.58 -45.42 -19.20
C ASN A 612 31.36 -44.82 -17.78
N THR A 613 30.13 -44.58 -17.32
CA THR A 613 29.90 -44.04 -15.96
C THR A 613 29.63 -45.15 -14.93
N THR A 614 30.67 -45.92 -14.62
CA THR A 614 30.87 -46.66 -13.35
C THR A 614 31.49 -45.75 -12.27
N GLY A 615 31.16 -44.45 -12.29
CA GLY A 615 31.83 -43.43 -11.47
C GLY A 615 31.45 -43.41 -9.99
N ILE A 616 30.44 -44.18 -9.57
CA ILE A 616 30.15 -44.41 -8.15
C ILE A 616 30.59 -45.85 -7.86
N PRO A 617 31.69 -46.05 -7.11
CA PRO A 617 32.12 -47.38 -6.76
C PRO A 617 31.04 -48.08 -5.93
N ALA A 618 30.60 -49.23 -6.43
CA ALA A 618 29.79 -50.15 -5.64
C ALA A 618 30.67 -50.78 -4.55
N ILE A 619 30.04 -51.31 -3.48
CA ILE A 619 30.72 -51.99 -2.37
C ILE A 619 31.66 -53.14 -2.82
N GLY A 620 31.57 -53.60 -4.08
CA GLY A 620 32.43 -54.64 -4.66
C GLY A 620 33.44 -54.23 -5.72
N ASP A 621 33.56 -52.94 -6.08
CA ASP A 621 34.41 -52.47 -7.20
C ASP A 621 35.68 -51.68 -6.76
N MET A 622 36.16 -51.88 -5.53
CA MET A 622 37.45 -51.36 -5.04
C MET A 622 38.44 -52.46 -4.63
#